data_AF-A0A0N4U7E0-F1
#
_entry.id   AF-A0A0N4U7E0-F1
#
_cell.length_a   1.000
_cell.length_b   1.000
_cell.length_c   1.000
_cell.angle_alpha   90.00
_cell.angle_beta   90.00
_cell.angle_gamma   90.00
#
_symmetry.space_group_name_H-M   'P 1'
#
loop_
_entity.id
_entity.type
_entity.pdbx_description
1 polymer ?
#
loop_
_entity_poly.entity_id
_entity_poly.type
_entity_poly.pdbx_seq_one_letter_code
_entity_poly.pdbx_strand_id
1 'polypeptide(L)' 'MFWTDWNETNPRIERATMAGNDRRVLYRIANVIDGGWPNGLICDFIATRLYWIDAK' A
#
# COMPACT_ATOMS: atom_id res chain seq x y z
N MET A 1 11.12 2.17 0.52
CA MET A 1 10.33 0.92 0.59
C MET A 1 8.85 1.23 0.54
N PHE A 2 8.07 0.30 -0.02
CA PHE A 2 6.61 0.32 -0.05
C PHE A 2 6.11 -0.99 0.53
N TRP A 3 4.97 -0.97 1.24
CA TRP A 3 4.36 -2.17 1.79
C TRP A 3 2.86 -1.99 1.97
N THR A 4 2.18 -3.11 2.19
CA THR A 4 0.76 -3.18 2.50
C THR A 4 0.56 -3.39 4.00
N ASP A 5 -0.46 -2.75 4.58
CA ASP A 5 -0.81 -2.83 5.99
C ASP A 5 -2.29 -3.25 6.11
N TRP A 6 -2.53 -4.34 6.86
CA TRP A 6 -3.84 -4.98 7.03
C TRP A 6 -4.54 -4.57 8.32
N ASN A 7 -4.24 -3.41 8.89
CA ASN A 7 -4.99 -2.92 10.05
C ASN A 7 -6.49 -2.96 9.73
N GLU A 8 -7.25 -3.74 10.52
CA GLU A 8 -8.67 -4.04 10.29
C GLU A 8 -9.52 -2.77 10.11
N THR A 9 -9.17 -1.69 10.82
CA THR A 9 -9.90 -0.42 10.78
C THR A 9 -9.38 0.55 9.72
N ASN A 10 -8.17 0.33 9.20
CA ASN A 10 -7.50 1.26 8.29
C ASN A 10 -6.49 0.54 7.38
N PRO A 11 -6.96 -0.37 6.50
CA PRO A 11 -6.08 -1.04 5.54
C PRO A 11 -5.53 -0.01 4.56
N ARG A 12 -4.22 -0.07 4.28
CA ARG A 12 -3.53 0.98 3.53
C ARG A 12 -2.22 0.52 2.90
N ILE A 13 -1.76 1.32 1.95
CA ILE A 13 -0.43 1.21 1.35
C ILE A 13 0.41 2.35 1.90
N GLU A 14 1.60 2.02 2.37
CA GLU A 14 2.51 2.98 2.98
C GLU A 14 3.87 2.99 2.27
N ARG A 15 4.63 4.03 2.57
CA ARG A 15 6.01 4.22 2.13
C ARG A 15 6.85 4.77 3.26
N ALA A 16 8.13 4.44 3.21
CA ALA A 16 9.20 5.08 3.96
C ALA A 16 10.49 5.05 3.14
N THR A 17 11.49 5.84 3.54
CA THR A 17 12.87 5.66 3.08
C THR A 17 13.40 4.26 3.47
N MET A 18 14.50 3.82 2.87
CA MET A 18 15.11 2.53 3.25
C MET A 18 15.67 2.53 4.68
N ALA A 19 15.92 3.70 5.26
CA ALA A 19 16.29 3.88 6.66
C ALA A 19 15.09 3.94 7.62
N GLY A 20 13.85 3.79 7.12
CA GLY A 20 12.63 3.87 7.92
C GLY A 20 12.11 5.29 8.19
N ASN A 21 12.82 6.33 7.76
CA ASN A 21 12.39 7.72 7.88
C ASN A 21 11.25 8.07 6.91
N ASP A 22 10.53 9.17 7.20
CA ASP A 22 9.45 9.73 6.39
C ASP A 22 8.34 8.72 6.07
N ARG A 23 7.95 7.94 7.09
CA ARG A 23 6.80 7.03 6.99
C ARG A 23 5.53 7.83 6.71
N ARG A 24 4.84 7.50 5.61
CA ARG A 24 3.57 8.12 5.25
C ARG A 24 2.63 7.16 4.55
N VAL A 25 1.33 7.41 4.71
CA VAL A 25 0.27 6.71 3.99
C VAL A 25 0.20 7.24 2.56
N LEU A 26 0.30 6.34 1.58
CA LEU A 26 0.15 6.67 0.17
C LEU A 26 -1.29 6.52 -0.29
N TYR A 27 -1.96 5.45 0.15
CA TYR A 27 -3.33 5.17 -0.25
C TYR A 27 -4.06 4.43 0.87
N ARG A 28 -5.31 4.84 1.14
CA ARG A 28 -6.20 4.15 2.09
C ARG A 28 -7.13 3.25 1.29
N ILE A 29 -7.12 1.96 1.60
CA ILE A 29 -7.88 0.94 0.87
C ILE A 29 -9.35 0.99 1.21
N ALA A 30 -9.72 1.62 2.34
CA ALA A 30 -11.12 1.93 2.66
C ALA A 30 -11.85 2.73 1.56
N ASN A 31 -11.13 3.33 0.59
CA ASN A 31 -11.71 3.99 -0.58
C ASN A 31 -12.08 3.02 -1.72
N VAL A 32 -11.73 1.75 -1.62
CA VAL A 32 -12.06 0.68 -2.58
C VAL A 32 -13.29 -0.05 -2.06
N ILE A 33 -14.32 -0.17 -2.90
CA ILE A 33 -15.54 -0.92 -2.57
C ILE A 33 -15.15 -2.37 -2.29
N ASP A 34 -15.61 -2.89 -1.15
CA ASP A 34 -15.31 -4.22 -0.63
C ASP A 34 -13.82 -4.54 -0.42
N GLY A 35 -12.92 -3.56 -0.54
CA GLY A 35 -11.50 -3.73 -0.27
C GLY A 35 -11.20 -4.00 1.21
N GLY A 36 -9.99 -4.48 1.48
CA GLY A 36 -9.49 -4.63 2.84
C GLY A 36 -8.26 -5.51 3.00
N TRP A 37 -7.94 -6.36 2.03
CA TRP A 37 -6.87 -7.35 2.13
C TRP A 37 -5.83 -7.12 1.02
N PRO A 38 -5.00 -6.07 1.11
CA PRO A 38 -3.96 -5.80 0.13
C PRO A 38 -2.81 -6.82 0.25
N ASN A 39 -2.84 -7.86 -0.57
CA ASN A 39 -1.95 -9.01 -0.38
C ASN A 39 -0.70 -8.96 -1.26
N GLY A 40 -0.74 -8.26 -2.38
CA GLY A 40 0.37 -8.15 -3.32
C GLY A 40 0.68 -6.72 -3.68
N LEU A 41 1.96 -6.42 -3.86
CA LEU A 41 2.45 -5.10 -4.22
C LEU A 41 3.72 -5.23 -5.05
N ILE A 42 3.76 -4.52 -6.17
CA ILE A 42 4.92 -4.44 -7.06
C ILE A 42 5.14 -2.98 -7.46
N CYS A 43 6.41 -2.58 -7.58
CA CYS A 43 6.79 -1.24 -7.99
C CYS A 43 7.49 -1.30 -9.35
N ASP A 44 6.98 -0.51 -10.30
CA ASP A 44 7.64 -0.24 -11.57
C ASP A 44 8.32 1.13 -11.49
N PHE A 45 9.64 1.11 -11.41
CA PHE A 45 10.46 2.31 -11.29
C PHE A 45 10.53 3.12 -12.60
N ILE A 46 10.42 2.48 -13.75
CA ILE A 46 10.51 3.14 -15.06
C ILE A 46 9.21 3.88 -15.32
N ALA A 47 8.07 3.22 -15.11
CA ALA A 47 6.77 3.87 -15.27
C ALA A 47 6.39 4.77 -14.10
N THR A 48 7.18 4.79 -13.02
CA THR A 48 6.88 5.50 -11.75
C THR A 48 5.53 5.10 -11.15
N ARG A 49 5.21 3.80 -11.22
CA ARG A 49 3.90 3.26 -10.84
C ARG A 49 4.01 2.22 -9.74
N LEU A 50 3.02 2.23 -8.86
CA LEU A 50 2.80 1.21 -7.85
C LEU A 50 1.55 0.43 -8.24
N TYR A 51 1.69 -0.88 -8.38
CA TYR A 51 0.57 -1.78 -8.62
C TYR A 51 0.37 -2.65 -7.40
N TRP A 52 -0.88 -2.93 -7.06
CA TRP A 52 -1.23 -3.72 -5.89
C TRP A 52 -2.51 -4.50 -6.18
N ILE A 53 -2.71 -5.57 -5.43
CA ILE A 53 -3.93 -6.40 -5.50
C ILE A 53 -4.59 -6.45 -4.12
N ASP A 54 -5.92 -6.42 -4.12
CA ASP A 54 -6.74 -6.75 -2.97
C ASP A 54 -7.28 -8.18 -3.15
N ALA A 55 -7.30 -8.97 -2.08
CA ALA A 55 -7.72 -10.36 -2.10
C ALA A 55 -9.08 -10.59 -1.43
N LYS A 56 -9.75 -9.53 -0.99
CA LYS A 56 -11.10 -9.60 -0.48
C LYS A 56 -12.10 -9.71 -1.61
#